data_AF-A0A957RXR6-F1
#
_entry.id   AF-A0A957RXR6-F1
#
_cell.length_a   1.000
_cell.length_b   1.000
_cell.length_c   1.000
_cell.angle_alpha   90.00
_cell.angle_beta   90.00
_cell.angle_gamma   90.00
#
_symmetry.space_group_name_H-M   'P 1'
#
loop_
_entity.id
_entity.type
_entity.pdbx_description
1 polymer ?
#
loop_
_entity_poly.entity_id
_entity_poly.type
_entity_poly.pdbx_seq_one_letter_code
_entity_poly.pdbx_strand_id
1 'polypeptide(L)' 'ADTLARFVEVAFDGADAIFSDNYFDLPAGRSRTIAAPLPAGWTVEQATQALQVRSLYDAFA' A
#
# COMPACT_ATOMS: atom_id res chain seq x y z
N ALA A 1 -11.11 7.71 6.27
CA ALA A 1 -9.95 8.46 5.76
C ALA A 1 -10.43 9.87 5.53
N ASP A 2 -10.07 10.73 6.47
CA ASP A 2 -10.83 11.96 6.75
C ASP A 2 -10.10 13.21 6.25
N THR A 3 -8.83 13.04 5.84
CA THR A 3 -7.95 14.05 5.29
C THR A 3 -7.19 13.50 4.07
N LEU A 4 -6.49 14.38 3.35
CA LEU A 4 -5.60 14.00 2.25
C LEU A 4 -4.42 13.17 2.78
N ALA A 5 -4.25 11.95 2.27
CA ALA A 5 -3.06 11.16 2.50
C ALA A 5 -2.05 11.44 1.37
N ARG A 6 -0.87 11.94 1.73
CA ARG A 6 0.19 12.25 0.76
C ARG A 6 1.24 11.14 0.72
N PHE A 7 1.77 10.86 -0.46
CA PHE A 7 2.77 9.82 -0.69
C PHE A 7 2.38 8.48 -0.07
N VAL A 8 1.18 8.00 -0.39
CA VAL A 8 0.69 6.70 0.06
C VAL A 8 1.59 5.62 -0.51
N GLU A 9 2.36 5.00 0.37
CA GLU A 9 3.17 3.83 0.09
C GLU A 9 2.36 2.57 0.37
N VAL A 10 2.44 1.61 -0.55
CA VAL A 10 1.96 0.24 -0.37
C VAL A 10 3.14 -0.72 -0.54
N ALA A 11 3.30 -1.64 0.41
CA ALA A 11 4.38 -2.61 0.42
C ALA A 11 3.92 -3.95 1.02
N PHE A 12 4.67 -5.02 0.75
CA PHE A 12 4.58 -6.26 1.52
C PHE A 12 5.76 -6.35 2.49
N ASP A 13 5.50 -6.68 3.74
CA ASP A 13 6.56 -6.97 4.70
C ASP A 13 7.27 -8.27 4.32
N GLY A 14 8.60 -8.22 4.18
CA GLY A 14 9.42 -9.40 3.83
C GLY A 14 9.43 -9.81 2.36
N ALA A 15 8.85 -9.03 1.44
CA ALA A 15 8.96 -9.26 -0.01
C ALA A 15 8.86 -7.96 -0.83
N ASP A 16 9.67 -7.86 -1.87
CA ASP A 16 9.56 -6.78 -2.85
C ASP A 16 8.46 -7.10 -3.88
N ALA A 17 7.62 -6.12 -4.18
CA ALA A 17 6.61 -6.21 -5.24
C ALA A 17 6.50 -4.91 -6.02
N ILE A 18 6.27 -5.04 -7.33
CA ILE A 18 5.98 -3.90 -8.20
C ILE A 18 4.46 -3.74 -8.26
N PHE A 19 3.96 -2.70 -7.62
CA PHE A 19 2.56 -2.29 -7.69
C PHE A 19 2.31 -1.46 -8.96
N SER A 20 1.09 -1.52 -9.48
CA SER A 20 0.64 -0.74 -10.64
C SER A 20 0.68 0.78 -10.38
N ASP A 21 0.63 1.17 -9.12
CA ASP A 21 0.90 2.54 -8.66
C ASP A 21 1.36 2.49 -7.19
N ASN A 22 2.24 3.42 -6.81
CA ASN A 22 2.78 3.55 -5.46
C ASN A 22 3.23 5.01 -5.24
N TYR A 23 3.29 5.45 -3.98
CA TYR A 23 3.62 6.84 -3.59
C TYR A 23 2.66 7.91 -4.13
N PHE A 24 1.39 7.57 -4.30
CA PHE A 24 0.38 8.50 -4.80
C PHE A 24 -0.27 9.33 -3.70
N ASP A 25 -0.89 10.44 -4.07
CA ASP A 25 -1.78 11.19 -3.18
C ASP A 25 -3.21 10.63 -3.26
N LEU A 26 -3.89 10.51 -2.11
CA LEU A 26 -5.27 10.03 -2.02
C LEU A 26 -6.14 11.03 -1.24
N PRO A 27 -7.07 11.74 -1.91
CA PRO A 27 -7.99 12.65 -1.24
C PRO A 27 -8.95 11.92 -0.28
N ALA A 28 -9.39 12.64 0.75
CA ALA A 28 -10.36 12.13 1.73
C ALA A 28 -11.63 11.58 1.06
N GLY A 29 -12.15 10.47 1.59
CA GLY A 29 -13.38 9.84 1.10
C GLY A 29 -13.30 9.26 -0.32
N ARG A 30 -12.10 9.17 -0.93
CA ARG A 30 -11.90 8.51 -2.24
C ARG A 30 -11.26 7.15 -2.05
N SER A 31 -11.54 6.25 -3.00
CA SER A 31 -10.93 4.93 -3.09
C SER A 31 -10.06 4.83 -4.33
N ARG A 32 -9.00 4.03 -4.24
CA ARG A 32 -8.13 3.71 -5.36
C ARG A 32 -7.88 2.20 -5.40
N THR A 33 -7.95 1.64 -6.60
CA THR A 33 -7.59 0.24 -6.85
C THR A 33 -6.21 0.18 -7.46
N ILE A 34 -5.34 -0.65 -6.90
CA ILE A 34 -4.01 -0.97 -7.42
C ILE A 34 -3.85 -2.48 -7.51
N ALA A 35 -2.93 -2.95 -8.34
CA ALA A 35 -2.62 -4.37 -8.52
C ALA A 35 -1.13 -4.62 -8.39
N ALA A 36 -0.75 -5.81 -7.94
CA ALA A 36 0.61 -6.31 -7.96
C ALA A 36 0.58 -7.83 -8.23
N PRO A 37 1.63 -8.40 -8.85
CA PRO A 37 1.78 -9.83 -8.86
C PRO A 37 1.92 -10.34 -7.43
N LEU A 38 1.36 -11.52 -7.16
CA LEU A 38 1.57 -12.19 -5.88
C LEU A 38 3.06 -12.58 -5.76
N PRO A 39 3.73 -12.29 -4.64
CA PRO A 39 5.10 -12.74 -4.43
C PRO A 39 5.25 -14.25 -4.62
N ALA A 40 6.40 -14.68 -5.14
CA ALA A 40 6.61 -16.08 -5.51
C ALA A 40 6.46 -17.00 -4.28
N GLY A 41 5.61 -18.03 -4.41
CA GLY A 41 5.37 -19.01 -3.36
C GLY A 41 4.44 -18.55 -2.23
N TRP A 42 3.90 -17.34 -2.30
CA TRP A 42 2.93 -16.85 -1.32
C TRP A 42 1.51 -17.27 -1.65
N THR A 43 0.67 -17.37 -0.62
CA THR A 43 -0.79 -17.37 -0.76
C THR A 43 -1.36 -15.94 -0.65
N VAL A 44 -2.61 -15.75 -1.06
CA VAL A 44 -3.30 -14.46 -0.92
C VAL A 44 -3.44 -14.06 0.55
N GLU A 45 -3.64 -15.02 1.44
CA GLU A 45 -3.73 -14.79 2.88
C GLU A 45 -2.40 -14.24 3.43
N GLN A 46 -1.27 -14.83 3.03
CA GLN A 46 0.06 -14.34 3.41
C GLN A 46 0.30 -12.92 2.91
N ALA A 47 -0.04 -12.65 1.64
CA ALA A 47 0.06 -11.31 1.08
C ALA A 47 -0.82 -10.31 1.83
N THR A 48 -2.04 -10.71 2.20
CA THR A 48 -2.96 -9.87 2.97
C THR A 48 -2.42 -9.55 4.36
N GLN A 49 -1.82 -10.53 5.04
CA GLN A 49 -1.23 -10.35 6.37
C GLN A 49 0.03 -9.48 6.34
N ALA A 50 0.80 -9.54 5.26
CA ALA A 50 2.02 -8.77 5.09
C ALA A 50 1.79 -7.38 4.49
N LEU A 51 0.58 -7.06 4.00
CA LEU A 51 0.29 -5.79 3.34
C LEU A 51 0.40 -4.63 4.34
N GLN A 52 1.26 -3.67 4.02
CA GLN A 52 1.45 -2.44 4.76
C GLN A 52 1.07 -1.24 3.88
N VAL A 53 0.36 -0.29 4.49
CA VAL A 53 0.03 0.99 3.87
C VAL A 53 0.49 2.10 4.80
N ARG A 54 1.30 3.01 4.27
CA ARG A 54 1.83 4.18 4.99
C ARG A 54 1.61 5.42 4.16
N SER A 55 1.69 6.58 4.80
CA SER A 55 1.67 7.89 4.18
C SER A 55 2.79 8.75 4.76
N LEU A 56 3.00 9.93 4.18
CA LEU A 56 3.97 10.90 4.72
C LEU A 56 3.73 11.23 6.21
N TYR A 57 2.48 11.19 6.66
CA TYR A 57 2.13 11.46 8.06
C TYR A 57 2.79 10.46 9.01
N ASP A 58 2.79 9.17 8.64
CA ASP A 58 3.31 8.08 9.46
C ASP A 58 4.83 8.16 9.70
N ALA A 59 5.54 9.01 8.95
CA ALA A 59 6.96 9.27 9.16
C ALA A 59 7.24 10.22 10.35
N PHE A 60 6.22 10.93 10.86
CA PHE A 60 6.37 11.94 11.92
C PHE A 60 5.43 11.72 13.12
N ALA A 61 4.56 10.70 13.07
CA ALA A 61 3.53 10.43 14.07
C ALA A 61 3.96 9.42 15.14
#